data_AF-Q6CTY1-F1
#
_entry.id   AF-Q6CTY1-F1
#
_cell.length_a   1.000
_cell.length_b   1.000
_cell.length_c   1.000
_cell.angle_alpha   90.00
_cell.angle_beta   90.00
_cell.angle_gamma   90.00
#
_symmetry.space_group_name_H-M   'P 1'
#
loop_
_entity.id
_entity.type
_entity.pdbx_description
1 polymer ?
#
loop_
_entity_poly.entity_id
_entity_poly.type
_entity_poly.pdbx_seq_one_letter_code
_entity_poly.pdbx_strand_id
1 'polypeptide(L)'
;MDYFTVKQQFYTGNYEEALNEVSKFNKTEDEALTYYRNRSLIALSQFSEGSADSGSLGPVFEAYYKFLSKPTGSITALEQTVEKAGRSPFALNLLASALTIKGEFKTALEVAVEGIDSDETRGTPELLLTAIQITLLDNQPTIASTMFENFQALQEQSNDDEIILNLAESYINFNQGKEITGSNFYFFEELSQTFPSWKTQLGLLNLHLQQSHLPESKAIIDLLESEFYDIKQEAQTYKPDLLANKITYTILSGGNANELRSELQQLKPSHPLCVADLENNKTFDQIVAKYTA
;
A
#
# COMPACT_ATOMS: atom_id res chain seq x y z
N MET A 1 -10.11 -5.89 -22.48
CA MET A 1 -11.02 -6.74 -21.67
C MET A 1 -11.14 -5.97 -20.39
N ASP A 2 -12.35 -5.54 -20.03
CA ASP A 2 -12.51 -4.49 -19.03
C ASP A 2 -12.30 -5.06 -17.62
N TYR A 3 -11.15 -4.75 -17.00
CA TYR A 3 -10.87 -5.04 -15.59
C TYR A 3 -11.08 -3.80 -14.70
N PHE A 4 -11.59 -2.70 -15.26
CA PHE A 4 -11.71 -1.40 -14.61
C PHE A 4 -12.37 -1.53 -13.24
N THR A 5 -13.54 -2.17 -13.15
CA THR A 5 -14.28 -2.30 -11.89
C THR A 5 -13.52 -3.13 -10.86
N VAL A 6 -12.85 -4.22 -11.27
CA VAL A 6 -12.03 -5.04 -10.36
C VAL A 6 -10.89 -4.20 -9.77
N LYS A 7 -10.17 -3.48 -10.63
CA LYS A 7 -9.07 -2.60 -10.23
C LYS A 7 -9.58 -1.48 -9.32
N GLN A 8 -10.67 -0.84 -9.68
CA GLN A 8 -11.27 0.25 -8.92
C GLN A 8 -11.65 -0.20 -7.50
N GLN A 9 -12.34 -1.33 -7.34
CA GLN A 9 -12.69 -1.86 -6.02
C GLN A 9 -11.44 -2.26 -5.21
N PHE A 10 -10.47 -2.93 -5.85
CA PHE A 10 -9.25 -3.34 -5.18
C PHE A 10 -8.43 -2.15 -4.67
N TYR A 11 -8.22 -1.14 -5.52
CA TYR A 11 -7.39 0.01 -5.20
C TYR A 11 -8.05 1.00 -4.26
N THR A 12 -9.39 1.01 -4.19
CA THR A 12 -10.15 1.73 -3.16
C THR A 12 -10.26 0.94 -1.86
N GLY A 13 -9.81 -0.32 -1.79
CA GLY A 13 -9.78 -1.11 -0.56
C GLY A 13 -11.07 -1.87 -0.25
N ASN A 14 -12.04 -1.90 -1.17
CA ASN A 14 -13.25 -2.72 -1.09
C ASN A 14 -12.95 -4.13 -1.59
N TYR A 15 -12.23 -4.91 -0.78
CA TYR A 15 -11.70 -6.21 -1.21
C TYR A 15 -12.78 -7.28 -1.40
N GLU A 16 -13.88 -7.21 -0.65
CA GLU A 16 -15.02 -8.13 -0.82
C GLU A 16 -15.71 -7.91 -2.16
N GLU A 17 -15.97 -6.66 -2.51
CA GLU A 17 -16.51 -6.26 -3.81
C GLU A 17 -15.54 -6.62 -4.93
N ALA A 18 -14.23 -6.42 -4.75
CA ALA A 18 -13.24 -6.85 -5.73
C ALA A 18 -13.30 -8.36 -6.01
N LEU A 19 -13.46 -9.20 -4.96
CA LEU A 19 -13.65 -10.64 -5.12
C LEU A 19 -14.96 -10.99 -5.83
N ASN A 20 -16.04 -10.28 -5.49
CA ASN A 20 -17.33 -10.43 -6.16
C ASN A 20 -17.23 -10.10 -7.65
N GLU A 21 -16.55 -9.01 -8.03
CA GLU A 21 -16.32 -8.65 -9.43
C GLU A 21 -15.47 -9.69 -10.15
N VAL A 22 -14.38 -10.17 -9.53
CA VAL A 22 -13.57 -11.25 -10.12
C VAL A 22 -14.38 -12.52 -10.35
N SER A 23 -15.30 -12.87 -9.44
CA SER A 23 -16.13 -14.08 -9.57
C SER A 23 -17.09 -14.06 -10.77
N LYS A 24 -17.39 -12.88 -11.34
CA LYS A 24 -18.24 -12.74 -12.53
C LYS A 24 -17.54 -13.17 -13.81
N PHE A 25 -16.21 -13.31 -13.78
CA PHE A 25 -15.43 -13.75 -14.93
C PHE A 25 -15.38 -15.29 -14.99
N ASN A 26 -15.75 -15.85 -16.14
CA ASN A 26 -15.74 -17.31 -16.38
C ASN A 26 -14.35 -17.88 -16.77
N LYS A 27 -13.27 -17.10 -16.63
CA LYS A 27 -11.93 -17.50 -17.06
C LYS A 27 -11.09 -17.91 -15.86
N THR A 28 -10.63 -19.16 -15.85
CA THR A 28 -9.80 -19.74 -14.80
C THR A 28 -8.30 -19.53 -14.98
N GLU A 29 -7.84 -19.07 -16.15
CA GLU A 29 -6.40 -18.94 -16.48
C GLU A 29 -5.96 -17.48 -16.74
N ASP A 30 -6.73 -16.49 -16.30
CA ASP A 30 -6.35 -15.09 -16.47
C ASP A 30 -5.48 -14.61 -15.32
N GLU A 31 -4.21 -14.32 -15.62
CA GLU A 31 -3.21 -13.91 -14.64
C GLU A 31 -3.61 -12.66 -13.84
N ALA A 32 -4.28 -11.69 -14.48
CA ALA A 32 -4.73 -10.48 -13.79
C ALA A 32 -5.83 -10.81 -12.76
N LEU A 33 -6.77 -11.68 -13.12
CA LEU A 33 -7.84 -12.10 -12.20
C LEU A 33 -7.27 -12.91 -11.03
N THR A 34 -6.32 -13.82 -11.30
CA THR A 34 -5.59 -14.56 -10.26
C THR A 34 -4.85 -13.60 -9.33
N TYR A 35 -4.21 -12.57 -9.87
CA TYR A 35 -3.52 -11.56 -9.08
C TYR A 35 -4.47 -10.80 -8.15
N TYR A 36 -5.53 -10.20 -8.69
CA TYR A 36 -6.48 -9.42 -7.89
C TYR A 36 -7.26 -10.28 -6.88
N ARG A 37 -7.63 -11.50 -7.24
CA ARG A 37 -8.29 -12.45 -6.33
C ARG A 37 -7.41 -12.77 -5.13
N ASN A 38 -6.20 -13.27 -5.37
CA ASN A 38 -5.31 -13.70 -4.29
C ASN A 38 -4.85 -12.53 -3.42
N ARG A 39 -4.59 -11.35 -4.02
CA ARG A 39 -4.30 -10.13 -3.26
C ARG A 39 -5.46 -9.70 -2.35
N SER A 40 -6.70 -9.81 -2.84
CA SER A 40 -7.89 -9.48 -2.04
C SER A 40 -8.11 -10.49 -0.91
N LEU A 41 -7.92 -11.79 -1.18
CA LEU A 41 -7.97 -12.84 -0.15
C LEU A 41 -6.91 -12.63 0.94
N ILE A 42 -5.68 -12.23 0.57
CA ILE A 42 -4.62 -11.89 1.52
C ILE A 42 -5.04 -10.68 2.36
N ALA A 43 -5.57 -9.62 1.73
CA ALA A 43 -5.98 -8.40 2.44
C ALA A 43 -7.12 -8.64 3.43
N LEU A 44 -8.02 -9.58 3.13
CA LEU A 44 -9.12 -10.01 4.01
C LEU A 44 -8.70 -11.08 5.03
N SER A 45 -7.43 -11.52 5.05
CA SER A 45 -6.97 -12.64 5.88
C SER A 45 -7.71 -13.97 5.62
N GLN A 46 -8.23 -14.15 4.40
CA GLN A 46 -8.95 -15.35 3.95
C GLN A 46 -8.08 -16.28 3.09
N PHE A 47 -6.87 -15.84 2.71
CA PHE A 47 -5.93 -16.66 1.97
C PHE A 47 -5.36 -17.77 2.86
N SER A 48 -5.29 -18.99 2.34
CA SER A 48 -4.74 -20.16 3.03
C SER A 48 -3.79 -20.98 2.14
N GLU A 49 -2.88 -21.74 2.73
CA GLU A 49 -1.99 -22.60 1.92
C GLU A 49 -2.79 -23.63 1.13
N GLY A 50 -2.53 -23.73 -0.17
CA GLY A 50 -3.24 -24.56 -1.13
C GLY A 50 -4.51 -23.92 -1.70
N SER A 51 -4.83 -22.68 -1.32
CA SER A 51 -5.97 -21.93 -1.87
C SER A 51 -5.63 -21.14 -3.13
N ALA A 52 -4.34 -21.07 -3.50
CA ALA A 52 -3.91 -20.37 -4.70
C ALA A 52 -4.51 -20.99 -5.97
N ASP A 53 -4.95 -20.14 -6.90
CA ASP A 53 -5.53 -20.59 -8.17
C ASP A 53 -4.54 -21.40 -9.01
N SER A 54 -5.08 -22.26 -9.89
CA SER A 54 -4.30 -22.98 -10.89
C SER A 54 -3.71 -22.01 -11.92
N GLY A 55 -2.39 -21.82 -11.91
CA GLY A 55 -1.70 -20.92 -12.84
C GLY A 55 -0.23 -20.71 -12.46
N SER A 56 0.53 -20.00 -13.31
CA SER A 56 1.94 -19.64 -13.05
C SER A 56 2.11 -18.83 -11.77
N LEU A 57 1.16 -17.94 -11.46
CA LEU A 57 1.17 -17.12 -10.24
C LEU A 57 0.77 -17.86 -8.96
N GLY A 58 0.08 -19.00 -9.05
CA GLY A 58 -0.39 -19.72 -7.86
C GLY A 58 0.75 -20.04 -6.88
N PRO A 59 1.83 -20.72 -7.33
CA PRO A 59 3.02 -20.98 -6.51
C PRO A 59 3.72 -19.71 -6.00
N VAL A 60 3.65 -18.60 -6.74
CA VAL A 60 4.23 -17.32 -6.34
C VAL A 60 3.46 -16.73 -5.16
N PHE A 61 2.13 -16.78 -5.19
CA PHE A 61 1.29 -16.35 -4.07
C PHE A 61 1.49 -17.20 -2.82
N GLU A 62 1.63 -18.52 -2.96
CA GLU A 62 1.95 -19.42 -1.85
C GLU A 62 3.29 -19.04 -1.19
N ALA A 63 4.33 -18.81 -2.00
CA ALA A 63 5.64 -18.41 -1.49
C ALA A 63 5.59 -17.02 -0.84
N TYR A 64 4.84 -16.08 -1.43
CA TYR A 64 4.64 -14.74 -0.88
C TYR A 64 3.88 -14.78 0.45
N TYR A 65 2.80 -15.55 0.55
CA TYR A 65 2.03 -15.71 1.79
C TYR A 65 2.87 -16.33 2.92
N LYS A 66 3.69 -17.35 2.59
CA LYS A 66 4.67 -17.93 3.53
C LYS A 66 5.68 -16.90 4.00
N PHE A 67 6.15 -16.03 3.12
CA PHE A 67 7.02 -14.92 3.48
C PHE A 67 6.33 -13.93 4.43
N LEU A 68 5.06 -13.54 4.18
CA LEU A 68 4.31 -12.63 5.05
C LEU A 68 4.17 -13.16 6.48
N SER A 69 4.10 -14.48 6.65
CA SER A 69 4.06 -15.11 7.98
C SER A 69 5.38 -14.99 8.75
N LYS A 70 6.51 -14.85 8.05
CA LYS A 70 7.84 -14.63 8.64
C LYS A 70 8.66 -13.66 7.78
N PRO A 71 8.41 -12.33 7.88
CA PRO A 71 9.05 -11.34 7.01
C PRO A 71 10.58 -11.23 7.17
N THR A 72 11.14 -11.68 8.29
CA THR A 72 12.59 -11.75 8.52
C THR A 72 13.24 -13.00 7.90
N GLY A 73 12.45 -13.86 7.26
CA GLY A 73 12.88 -15.11 6.65
C GLY A 73 13.65 -14.96 5.33
N SER A 74 14.04 -16.11 4.78
CA SER A 74 14.58 -16.20 3.43
C SER A 74 13.47 -15.96 2.40
N ILE A 75 13.79 -15.19 1.36
CA ILE A 75 12.93 -14.92 0.20
C ILE A 75 13.27 -15.84 -0.99
N THR A 76 14.24 -16.75 -0.83
CA THR A 76 14.76 -17.58 -1.92
C THR A 76 13.68 -18.46 -2.55
N ALA A 77 12.71 -18.93 -1.77
CA ALA A 77 11.58 -19.67 -2.31
C ALA A 77 10.73 -18.80 -3.24
N LEU A 78 10.48 -17.55 -2.87
CA LEU A 78 9.72 -16.59 -3.69
C LEU A 78 10.49 -16.25 -4.97
N GLU A 79 11.78 -15.93 -4.87
CA GLU A 79 12.66 -15.69 -6.02
C GLU A 79 12.59 -16.85 -7.02
N GLN A 80 12.77 -18.09 -6.55
CA GLN A 80 12.70 -19.28 -7.41
C GLN A 80 11.33 -19.49 -8.06
N THR A 81 10.24 -19.18 -7.36
CA THR A 81 8.90 -19.28 -7.96
C THR A 81 8.63 -18.20 -8.99
N VAL A 82 9.15 -16.99 -8.79
CA VAL A 82 9.03 -15.87 -9.74
C VAL A 82 9.80 -16.16 -11.02
N GLU A 83 11.01 -16.71 -10.92
CA GLU A 83 11.78 -17.18 -12.07
C GLU A 83 11.01 -18.24 -12.86
N LYS A 84 10.42 -19.22 -12.17
CA LYS A 84 9.63 -20.29 -12.81
C LYS A 84 8.33 -19.78 -13.43
N ALA A 85 7.77 -18.70 -12.89
CA ALA A 85 6.58 -18.04 -13.42
C ALA A 85 6.90 -17.13 -14.63
N GLY A 86 8.17 -17.03 -15.06
CA GLY A 86 8.57 -16.27 -16.23
C GLY A 86 8.78 -14.77 -15.96
N ARG A 87 8.87 -14.36 -14.70
CA ARG A 87 9.10 -12.95 -14.29
C ARG A 87 8.07 -11.97 -14.88
N SER A 88 6.80 -12.37 -14.97
CA SER A 88 5.72 -11.45 -15.36
C SER A 88 5.66 -10.22 -14.43
N PRO A 89 5.15 -9.06 -14.88
CA PRO A 89 5.05 -7.87 -14.03
C PRO A 89 4.29 -8.10 -12.72
N PHE A 90 3.28 -8.98 -12.72
CA PHE A 90 2.56 -9.37 -11.51
C PHE A 90 3.40 -10.22 -10.54
N ALA A 91 4.21 -11.15 -11.06
CA ALA A 91 5.13 -11.94 -10.23
C ALA A 91 6.23 -11.04 -9.62
N LEU A 92 6.79 -10.14 -10.43
CA LEU A 92 7.78 -9.15 -10.00
C LEU A 92 7.19 -8.17 -8.98
N ASN A 93 5.91 -7.82 -9.09
CA ASN A 93 5.22 -7.00 -8.10
C ASN A 93 5.28 -7.61 -6.69
N LEU A 94 5.01 -8.92 -6.58
CA LEU A 94 5.05 -9.65 -5.31
C LEU A 94 6.49 -9.74 -4.77
N LEU A 95 7.47 -9.97 -5.65
CA LEU A 95 8.89 -10.00 -5.27
C LEU A 95 9.39 -8.64 -4.77
N ALA A 96 9.11 -7.57 -5.51
CA ALA A 96 9.46 -6.20 -5.13
C ALA A 96 8.81 -5.82 -3.80
N SER A 97 7.53 -6.18 -3.59
CA SER A 97 6.85 -5.97 -2.30
C SER A 97 7.55 -6.70 -1.15
N ALA A 98 7.95 -7.97 -1.34
CA ALA A 98 8.65 -8.74 -0.32
C ALA A 98 10.04 -8.16 0.02
N LEU A 99 10.82 -7.77 -0.99
CA LEU A 99 12.12 -7.11 -0.82
C LEU A 99 11.98 -5.79 -0.06
N THR A 100 10.93 -5.02 -0.36
CA THR A 100 10.62 -3.76 0.32
C THR A 100 10.30 -3.98 1.79
N ILE A 101 9.51 -5.01 2.13
CA ILE A 101 9.20 -5.38 3.52
C ILE A 101 10.48 -5.74 4.29
N LYS A 102 11.49 -6.30 3.62
CA LYS A 102 12.81 -6.57 4.22
C LYS A 102 13.71 -5.35 4.36
N GLY A 103 13.33 -4.21 3.79
CA GLY A 103 14.16 -3.00 3.73
C GLY A 103 15.21 -3.02 2.61
N GLU A 104 15.12 -3.96 1.66
CA GLU A 104 16.03 -4.05 0.51
C GLU A 104 15.55 -3.16 -0.65
N PHE A 105 15.36 -1.86 -0.39
CA PHE A 105 14.72 -0.91 -1.31
C PHE A 105 15.39 -0.83 -2.69
N LYS A 106 16.73 -0.81 -2.72
CA LYS A 106 17.48 -0.75 -3.98
C LYS A 106 17.21 -1.96 -4.87
N THR A 107 17.32 -3.17 -4.32
CA THR A 107 17.03 -4.41 -5.06
C THR A 107 15.57 -4.48 -5.47
N ALA A 108 14.64 -4.04 -4.60
CA ALA A 108 13.22 -4.00 -4.90
C ALA A 108 12.91 -3.08 -6.09
N LEU A 109 13.56 -1.92 -6.16
CA LEU A 109 13.43 -0.98 -7.26
C LEU A 109 14.01 -1.52 -8.56
N GLU A 110 15.19 -2.16 -8.51
CA GLU A 110 15.80 -2.83 -9.67
C GLU A 110 14.87 -3.88 -10.28
N VAL A 111 14.25 -4.73 -9.43
CA VAL A 111 13.26 -5.73 -9.83
C VAL A 111 12.02 -5.09 -10.46
N ALA A 112 11.54 -3.97 -9.90
CA ALA A 112 10.36 -3.29 -10.43
C ALA A 112 10.64 -2.63 -11.78
N VAL A 113 11.78 -1.97 -11.94
CA VAL A 113 12.20 -1.34 -13.22
C VAL A 113 12.38 -2.39 -14.31
N GLU A 114 12.97 -3.55 -13.98
CA GLU A 114 13.11 -4.64 -14.95
C GLU A 114 11.76 -5.09 -15.54
N GLY A 115 10.73 -5.23 -14.70
CA GLY A 115 9.40 -5.60 -15.19
C GLY A 115 8.70 -4.47 -15.94
N ILE A 116 9.00 -3.21 -15.60
CA ILE A 116 8.45 -2.03 -16.32
C ILE A 116 9.01 -1.93 -17.74
N ASP A 117 10.30 -2.23 -17.90
CA ASP A 117 10.98 -2.21 -19.20
C ASP A 117 10.77 -3.48 -20.04
N SER A 118 9.99 -4.45 -19.54
CA SER A 118 9.72 -5.71 -20.25
C SER A 118 8.73 -5.55 -21.41
N ASP A 119 8.78 -6.47 -22.38
CA ASP A 119 7.83 -6.50 -23.51
C ASP A 119 6.38 -6.82 -23.06
N GLU A 120 6.20 -7.33 -21.85
CA GLU A 120 4.88 -7.62 -21.28
C GLU A 120 4.28 -6.36 -20.65
N THR A 121 3.21 -5.84 -21.27
CA THR A 121 2.54 -4.61 -20.82
C THR A 121 1.48 -4.85 -19.75
N ARG A 122 1.06 -6.10 -19.53
CA ARG A 122 0.02 -6.44 -18.57
C ARG A 122 0.60 -6.52 -17.17
N GLY A 123 0.05 -5.76 -16.22
CA GLY A 123 0.56 -5.68 -14.86
C GLY A 123 1.62 -4.59 -14.66
N THR A 124 2.05 -3.92 -15.73
CA THR A 124 3.05 -2.86 -15.68
C THR A 124 2.59 -1.64 -14.86
N PRO A 125 1.34 -1.14 -14.97
CA PRO A 125 0.86 -0.04 -14.12
C PRO A 125 0.89 -0.40 -12.63
N GLU A 126 0.53 -1.63 -12.27
CA GLU A 126 0.58 -2.13 -10.89
C GLU A 126 2.03 -2.14 -10.36
N LEU A 127 2.97 -2.54 -11.21
CA LEU A 127 4.39 -2.54 -10.90
C LEU A 127 4.97 -1.12 -10.79
N LEU A 128 4.55 -0.20 -11.66
CA LEU A 128 4.90 1.22 -11.59
C LEU A 128 4.45 1.84 -10.26
N LEU A 129 3.18 1.63 -9.88
CA LEU A 129 2.66 2.12 -8.59
C LEU A 129 3.52 1.60 -7.44
N THR A 130 3.93 0.34 -7.50
CA THR A 130 4.80 -0.28 -6.49
C THR A 130 6.20 0.33 -6.51
N ALA A 131 6.79 0.55 -7.68
CA ALA A 131 8.10 1.21 -7.83
C ALA A 131 8.09 2.64 -7.25
N ILE A 132 7.01 3.39 -7.46
CA ILE A 132 6.80 4.71 -6.88
C ILE A 132 6.72 4.61 -5.36
N GLN A 133 5.91 3.70 -4.82
CA GLN A 133 5.84 3.47 -3.37
C GLN A 133 7.20 3.13 -2.76
N ILE A 134 7.97 2.24 -3.39
CA ILE A 134 9.33 1.87 -2.98
C ILE A 134 10.23 3.11 -2.93
N THR A 135 10.22 3.90 -4.01
CA THR A 135 11.06 5.08 -4.16
C THR A 135 10.71 6.15 -3.12
N LEU A 136 9.43 6.33 -2.81
CA LEU A 136 8.97 7.26 -1.77
C LEU A 136 9.34 6.77 -0.36
N LEU A 137 9.24 5.46 -0.09
CA LEU A 137 9.66 4.85 1.18
C LEU A 137 11.18 4.95 1.41
N ASP A 138 11.97 4.89 0.34
CA ASP A 138 13.43 5.10 0.37
C ASP A 138 13.82 6.60 0.36
N ASN A 139 12.84 7.50 0.53
CA ASN A 139 13.04 8.94 0.61
C ASN A 139 13.69 9.56 -0.64
N GLN A 140 13.32 9.08 -1.83
CA GLN A 140 13.81 9.55 -3.13
C GLN A 140 12.70 10.18 -4.02
N PRO A 141 11.94 11.19 -3.55
CA PRO A 141 10.73 11.67 -4.23
C PRO A 141 10.95 12.24 -5.63
N THR A 142 12.15 12.77 -5.93
CA THR A 142 12.48 13.26 -7.28
C THR A 142 12.52 12.12 -8.30
N ILE A 143 13.08 10.96 -7.93
CA ILE A 143 13.13 9.79 -8.82
C ILE A 143 11.72 9.25 -9.06
N ALA A 144 10.85 9.27 -8.04
CA ALA A 144 9.45 8.88 -8.19
C ALA A 144 8.71 9.74 -9.21
N SER A 145 8.89 11.08 -9.16
CA SER A 145 8.31 12.00 -10.15
C SER A 145 8.84 11.73 -11.56
N THR A 146 10.17 11.62 -11.73
CA THR A 146 10.76 11.36 -13.05
C THR A 146 10.29 10.02 -13.63
N MET A 147 10.20 8.97 -12.81
CA MET A 147 9.70 7.66 -13.23
C MET A 147 8.25 7.74 -13.70
N PHE A 148 7.39 8.43 -12.94
CA PHE A 148 5.99 8.59 -13.29
C PHE A 148 5.80 9.40 -14.59
N GLU A 149 6.51 10.52 -14.74
CA GLU A 149 6.48 11.36 -15.95
C GLU A 149 6.95 10.59 -17.19
N ASN A 150 8.06 9.84 -17.08
CA ASN A 150 8.56 9.03 -18.18
C ASN A 150 7.56 7.95 -18.59
N PHE A 151 6.90 7.31 -17.62
CA PHE A 151 5.90 6.29 -17.90
C PHE A 151 4.66 6.87 -18.60
N GLN A 152 4.12 7.99 -18.10
CA GLN A 152 2.99 8.67 -18.72
C GLN A 152 3.29 9.14 -20.14
N ALA A 153 4.53 9.54 -20.44
CA ALA A 153 4.92 9.95 -21.78
C ALA A 153 4.98 8.77 -22.79
N LEU A 154 5.15 7.54 -22.31
CA LEU A 154 5.32 6.35 -23.15
C LEU A 154 4.04 5.52 -23.31
N GLN A 155 3.10 5.58 -22.37
CA GLN A 155 1.86 4.81 -22.44
C GLN A 155 0.74 5.55 -23.18
N GLU A 156 0.11 4.86 -24.13
CA GLU A 156 -1.26 5.18 -24.53
C GLU A 156 -2.19 4.84 -23.36
N GLN A 157 -2.74 5.87 -22.71
CA GLN A 157 -3.58 5.71 -21.52
C GLN A 157 -4.73 4.74 -21.78
N SER A 158 -4.69 3.58 -21.13
CA SER A 158 -5.87 2.72 -21.02
C SER A 158 -6.73 3.21 -19.87
N ASN A 159 -8.02 3.43 -20.12
CA ASN A 159 -8.97 3.86 -19.09
C ASN A 159 -9.02 2.86 -17.90
N ASP A 160 -8.69 1.59 -18.13
CA ASP A 160 -8.70 0.54 -17.11
C ASP A 160 -7.65 0.78 -16.00
N ASP A 161 -6.56 1.51 -16.31
CA ASP A 161 -5.41 1.73 -15.41
C ASP A 161 -5.42 3.10 -14.73
N GLU A 162 -6.41 3.94 -15.02
CA GLU A 162 -6.50 5.32 -14.56
C GLU A 162 -6.42 5.43 -13.03
N ILE A 163 -7.15 4.59 -12.29
CA ILE A 163 -7.12 4.60 -10.82
C ILE A 163 -5.71 4.31 -10.26
N ILE A 164 -4.92 3.48 -10.94
CA ILE A 164 -3.56 3.11 -10.53
C ILE A 164 -2.62 4.29 -10.71
N LEU A 165 -2.72 4.95 -11.87
CA LEU A 165 -1.90 6.11 -12.21
C LEU A 165 -2.26 7.31 -11.32
N ASN A 166 -3.55 7.54 -11.08
CA ASN A 166 -4.00 8.61 -10.19
C ASN A 166 -3.55 8.38 -8.75
N LEU A 167 -3.56 7.12 -8.26
CA LEU A 167 -2.99 6.79 -6.95
C LEU A 167 -1.47 7.01 -6.88
N ALA A 168 -0.75 6.66 -7.94
CA ALA A 168 0.70 6.89 -8.03
C ALA A 168 1.03 8.39 -7.94
N GLU A 169 0.34 9.22 -8.74
CA GLU A 169 0.47 10.68 -8.70
C GLU A 169 0.09 11.23 -7.32
N SER A 170 -1.00 10.74 -6.75
CA SER A 170 -1.49 11.14 -5.44
C SER A 170 -0.48 10.87 -4.32
N TYR A 171 0.21 9.73 -4.34
CA TYR A 171 1.28 9.44 -3.37
C TYR A 171 2.50 10.34 -3.54
N ILE A 172 2.87 10.68 -4.79
CA ILE A 172 3.95 11.64 -5.07
C ILE A 172 3.56 13.03 -4.52
N ASN A 173 2.35 13.48 -4.80
CA ASN A 173 1.83 14.77 -4.34
C ASN A 173 1.74 14.83 -2.80
N PHE A 174 1.26 13.75 -2.18
CA PHE A 174 1.21 13.62 -0.72
C PHE A 174 2.60 13.75 -0.09
N ASN A 175 3.59 13.03 -0.61
CA ASN A 175 4.96 13.04 -0.08
C ASN A 175 5.64 14.41 -0.27
N GLN A 176 5.43 15.05 -1.42
CA GLN A 176 6.03 16.35 -1.73
C GLN A 176 5.27 17.54 -1.13
N GLY A 177 4.13 17.31 -0.47
CA GLY A 177 3.25 18.37 0.02
C GLY A 177 2.71 19.27 -1.10
N LYS A 178 2.50 18.71 -2.30
CA LYS A 178 1.89 19.39 -3.44
C LYS A 178 0.40 19.10 -3.49
N GLU A 179 -0.37 20.04 -4.05
CA GLU A 179 -1.81 19.88 -4.29
C GLU A 179 -2.61 19.49 -3.03
N ILE A 180 -2.11 19.83 -1.83
CA ILE A 180 -2.71 19.42 -0.54
C ILE A 180 -4.14 19.98 -0.39
N THR A 181 -4.43 21.15 -0.96
CA THR A 181 -5.77 21.78 -1.02
C THR A 181 -6.39 21.71 -2.42
N GLY A 182 -5.68 21.08 -3.36
CA GLY A 182 -5.97 21.11 -4.80
C GLY A 182 -6.42 19.75 -5.30
N SER A 183 -5.87 19.30 -6.42
CA SER A 183 -6.30 18.06 -7.08
C SER A 183 -6.19 16.83 -6.17
N ASN A 184 -5.16 16.78 -5.31
CA ASN A 184 -4.93 15.63 -4.44
C ASN A 184 -6.00 15.49 -3.34
N PHE A 185 -6.47 16.62 -2.79
CA PHE A 185 -7.59 16.64 -1.85
C PHE A 185 -8.88 16.17 -2.48
N TYR A 186 -9.25 16.77 -3.61
CA TYR A 186 -10.49 16.43 -4.30
C TYR A 186 -10.50 14.97 -4.77
N PHE A 187 -9.34 14.43 -5.17
CA PHE A 187 -9.22 13.03 -5.52
C PHE A 187 -9.60 12.10 -4.36
N PHE A 188 -9.03 12.27 -3.17
CA PHE A 188 -9.40 11.42 -2.01
C PHE A 188 -10.78 11.74 -1.43
N GLU A 189 -11.25 12.98 -1.55
CA GLU A 189 -12.62 13.36 -1.18
C GLU A 189 -13.64 12.64 -2.08
N GLU A 190 -13.45 12.65 -3.39
CA GLU A 190 -14.31 11.93 -4.33
C GLU A 190 -14.26 10.42 -4.07
N LEU A 191 -13.05 9.85 -3.93
CA LEU A 191 -12.89 8.42 -3.63
C LEU A 191 -13.58 8.00 -2.33
N SER A 192 -13.51 8.80 -1.27
CA SER A 192 -14.14 8.45 0.01
C SER A 192 -15.67 8.53 -0.04
N GLN A 193 -16.21 9.39 -0.90
CA GLN A 193 -17.66 9.51 -1.13
C GLN A 193 -18.20 8.42 -2.06
N THR A 194 -17.48 8.12 -3.15
CA THR A 194 -17.92 7.13 -4.15
C THR A 194 -17.63 5.69 -3.71
N PHE A 195 -16.48 5.47 -3.06
CA PHE A 195 -16.01 4.15 -2.60
C PHE A 195 -15.64 4.20 -1.12
N PRO A 196 -16.64 4.30 -0.22
CA PRO A 196 -16.40 4.44 1.22
C PRO A 196 -15.79 3.17 1.82
N SER A 197 -14.49 3.23 2.11
CA SER A 197 -13.70 2.15 2.70
C SER A 197 -12.76 2.71 3.77
N TRP A 198 -12.15 1.82 4.55
CA TRP A 198 -11.08 2.22 5.47
C TRP A 198 -9.93 2.94 4.75
N LYS A 199 -9.55 2.46 3.57
CA LYS A 199 -8.42 3.00 2.81
C LYS A 199 -8.69 4.42 2.30
N THR A 200 -9.86 4.66 1.71
CA THR A 200 -10.20 5.98 1.14
C THR A 200 -10.41 7.00 2.25
N GLN A 201 -11.05 6.61 3.36
CA GLN A 201 -11.22 7.48 4.53
C GLN A 201 -9.90 7.79 5.23
N LEU A 202 -8.98 6.83 5.36
CA LEU A 202 -7.64 7.10 5.89
C LEU A 202 -6.81 8.00 4.98
N GLY A 203 -6.96 7.88 3.66
CA GLY A 203 -6.36 8.81 2.69
C GLY A 203 -6.85 10.23 2.90
N LEU A 204 -8.18 10.42 2.99
CA LEU A 204 -8.78 11.72 3.25
C LEU A 204 -8.37 12.28 4.63
N LEU A 205 -8.34 11.45 5.68
CA LEU A 205 -7.86 11.83 7.02
C LEU A 205 -6.42 12.37 6.96
N ASN A 206 -5.53 11.69 6.26
CA ASN A 206 -4.14 12.14 6.10
C ASN A 206 -4.06 13.53 5.44
N LEU A 207 -4.90 13.81 4.44
CA LEU A 207 -4.94 15.13 3.82
C LEU A 207 -5.51 16.22 4.73
N HIS A 208 -6.53 15.92 5.54
CA HIS A 208 -6.98 16.85 6.58
C HIS A 208 -5.90 17.13 7.63
N LEU A 209 -5.15 16.10 8.05
CA LEU A 209 -4.04 16.25 8.98
C LEU A 209 -2.90 17.10 8.40
N GLN A 210 -2.53 16.91 7.12
CA GLN A 210 -1.54 17.77 6.44
C GLN A 210 -1.95 19.24 6.42
N GLN A 211 -3.26 19.52 6.38
CA GLN A 211 -3.82 20.87 6.39
C GLN A 211 -4.12 21.41 7.80
N SER A 212 -3.91 20.61 8.85
CA SER A 212 -4.33 20.93 10.22
C SER A 212 -5.84 21.19 10.37
N HIS A 213 -6.66 20.56 9.53
CA HIS A 213 -8.13 20.56 9.63
C HIS A 213 -8.59 19.63 10.76
N LEU A 214 -8.38 20.06 12.02
CA LEU A 214 -8.60 19.22 13.20
C LEU A 214 -10.07 18.79 13.38
N PRO A 215 -11.09 19.66 13.23
CA PRO A 215 -12.49 19.23 13.35
C PRO A 215 -12.88 18.13 12.37
N GLU A 216 -12.47 18.27 11.10
CA GLU A 216 -12.71 17.31 10.03
C GLU A 216 -11.94 16.01 10.27
N SER A 217 -10.67 16.11 10.69
CA SER A 217 -9.86 14.96 11.07
C SER A 217 -10.52 14.15 12.19
N LYS A 218 -11.06 14.84 13.21
CA LYS A 218 -11.79 14.21 14.31
C LYS A 218 -13.05 13.51 13.84
N ALA A 219 -13.81 14.13 12.94
CA ALA A 219 -15.03 13.54 12.39
C ALA A 219 -14.73 12.24 11.62
N ILE A 220 -13.64 12.18 10.85
CA ILE A 220 -13.24 10.96 10.14
C ILE A 220 -12.74 9.89 11.11
N ILE A 221 -11.99 10.26 12.15
CA ILE A 221 -11.60 9.32 13.22
C ILE A 221 -12.84 8.70 13.87
N ASP A 222 -13.82 9.52 14.25
CA ASP A 222 -15.07 9.05 14.86
C ASP A 222 -15.89 8.16 13.91
N LEU A 223 -15.87 8.48 12.62
CA LEU A 223 -16.50 7.66 11.59
C LEU A 223 -15.84 6.28 11.50
N LEU A 224 -14.51 6.23 11.46
CA LEU A 224 -13.76 4.96 11.38
C LEU A 224 -13.87 4.12 12.66
N GLU A 225 -14.10 4.76 13.81
CA GLU A 225 -14.35 4.09 15.09
C GLU A 225 -15.83 3.71 15.29
N SER A 226 -16.72 4.12 14.38
CA SER A 226 -18.14 3.72 14.44
C SER A 226 -18.31 2.23 14.18
N GLU A 227 -19.38 1.65 14.74
CA GLU A 227 -19.73 0.23 14.56
C GLU A 227 -19.80 -0.16 13.07
N PHE A 228 -20.24 0.74 12.20
CA PHE A 228 -20.33 0.48 10.76
C PHE A 228 -18.96 0.18 10.12
N TYR A 229 -17.89 0.86 10.54
CA TYR A 229 -16.54 0.62 10.01
C TYR A 229 -15.80 -0.48 10.78
N ASP A 230 -15.95 -0.56 12.10
CA ASP A 230 -15.22 -1.54 12.92
C ASP A 230 -15.66 -3.00 12.66
N ILE A 231 -16.90 -3.24 12.17
CA ILE A 231 -17.35 -4.60 11.77
C ILE A 231 -16.77 -5.07 10.43
N LYS A 232 -16.23 -4.16 9.60
CA LYS A 232 -15.72 -4.53 8.29
C LYS A 232 -14.43 -5.34 8.42
N GLN A 233 -14.26 -6.37 7.59
CA GLN A 233 -13.12 -7.29 7.73
C GLN A 233 -11.77 -6.60 7.49
N GLU A 234 -11.72 -5.60 6.61
CA GLU A 234 -10.52 -4.81 6.35
C GLU A 234 -10.12 -3.88 7.51
N ALA A 235 -10.99 -3.66 8.51
CA ALA A 235 -10.70 -2.81 9.66
C ALA A 235 -9.41 -3.26 10.39
N GLN A 236 -9.23 -4.57 10.55
CA GLN A 236 -8.05 -5.15 11.22
C GLN A 236 -6.74 -4.79 10.52
N THR A 237 -6.76 -4.71 9.18
CA THR A 237 -5.59 -4.37 8.37
C THR A 237 -5.18 -2.91 8.58
N TYR A 238 -6.15 -2.01 8.72
CA TYR A 238 -5.95 -0.56 8.75
C TYR A 238 -5.96 0.07 10.15
N LYS A 239 -6.36 -0.67 11.19
CA LYS A 239 -6.40 -0.20 12.58
C LYS A 239 -5.04 0.35 13.09
N PRO A 240 -3.88 -0.27 12.78
CA PRO A 240 -2.58 0.33 13.11
C PRO A 240 -2.35 1.70 12.48
N ASP A 241 -2.79 1.90 11.23
CA ASP A 241 -2.61 3.16 10.50
C ASP A 241 -3.55 4.24 11.07
N LEU A 242 -4.77 3.86 11.47
CA LEU A 242 -5.67 4.76 12.22
C LEU A 242 -5.05 5.20 13.54
N LEU A 243 -4.43 4.29 14.30
CA LEU A 243 -3.75 4.63 15.56
C LEU A 243 -2.60 5.61 15.32
N ALA A 244 -1.81 5.42 14.27
CA ALA A 244 -0.76 6.36 13.88
C ALA A 244 -1.31 7.75 13.55
N ASN A 245 -2.42 7.83 12.82
CA ASN A 245 -3.11 9.08 12.53
C ASN A 245 -3.69 9.74 13.79
N LYS A 246 -4.24 8.95 14.72
CA LYS A 246 -4.71 9.43 16.03
C LYS A 246 -3.57 10.01 16.86
N ILE A 247 -2.40 9.38 16.88
CA ILE A 247 -1.20 9.92 17.56
C ILE A 247 -0.88 11.32 17.00
N THR A 248 -0.82 11.46 15.68
CA THR A 248 -0.57 12.74 15.02
C THR A 248 -1.63 13.78 15.36
N TYR A 249 -2.92 13.43 15.25
CA TYR A 249 -4.05 14.28 15.63
C TYR A 249 -3.95 14.75 17.08
N THR A 250 -3.68 13.85 18.03
CA THR A 250 -3.58 14.14 19.46
C THR A 250 -2.43 15.12 19.72
N ILE A 251 -1.28 14.92 19.09
CA ILE A 251 -0.13 15.83 19.21
C ILE A 251 -0.46 17.22 18.64
N LEU A 252 -1.05 17.29 17.44
CA LEU A 252 -1.47 18.56 16.82
C LEU A 252 -2.53 19.30 17.65
N SER A 253 -3.37 18.55 18.36
CA SER A 253 -4.37 19.09 19.29
C SER A 253 -3.79 19.49 20.65
N GLY A 254 -2.48 19.35 20.86
CA GLY A 254 -1.80 19.68 22.12
C GLY A 254 -1.99 18.65 23.24
N GLY A 255 -2.45 17.44 22.92
CA GLY A 255 -2.66 16.34 23.86
C GLY A 255 -1.43 15.45 24.06
N ASN A 256 -1.54 14.49 24.98
CA ASN A 256 -0.52 13.47 25.21
C ASN A 256 -0.87 12.17 24.45
N ALA A 257 0.03 11.69 23.61
CA ALA A 257 -0.17 10.50 22.77
C ALA A 257 0.57 9.25 23.28
N ASN A 258 1.09 9.23 24.51
CA ASN A 258 1.89 8.10 25.04
C ASN A 258 1.11 6.79 25.13
N GLU A 259 -0.18 6.85 25.51
CA GLU A 259 -1.04 5.67 25.58
C GLU A 259 -1.27 5.09 24.17
N LEU A 260 -1.61 5.94 23.19
CA LEU A 260 -1.79 5.54 21.80
C LEU A 260 -0.50 4.98 21.18
N ARG A 261 0.66 5.55 21.50
CA ARG A 261 1.97 5.00 21.09
C ARG A 261 2.22 3.61 21.66
N SER A 262 1.87 3.40 22.94
CA SER A 262 1.99 2.10 23.59
C SER A 262 1.05 1.08 22.97
N GLU A 263 -0.17 1.47 22.65
CA GLU A 263 -1.16 0.64 21.95
C GLU A 263 -0.67 0.24 20.55
N LEU A 264 -0.18 1.21 19.76
CA LEU A 264 0.37 0.94 18.43
C LEU A 264 1.57 0.00 18.51
N GLN A 265 2.47 0.20 19.48
CA GLN A 265 3.63 -0.66 19.69
C GLN A 265 3.23 -2.10 20.04
N GLN A 266 2.15 -2.28 20.81
CA GLN A 266 1.63 -3.61 21.14
C GLN A 266 0.95 -4.27 19.93
N LEU A 267 0.19 -3.50 19.17
CA LEU A 267 -0.58 -3.99 18.02
C LEU A 267 0.32 -4.33 16.82
N LYS A 268 1.24 -3.44 16.46
CA LYS A 268 2.12 -3.59 15.29
C LYS A 268 3.49 -2.95 15.57
N PRO A 269 4.40 -3.64 16.28
CA PRO A 269 5.74 -3.12 16.61
C PRO A 269 6.58 -2.71 15.38
N SER A 270 6.31 -3.33 14.23
CA SER A 270 6.99 -3.07 12.96
C SER A 270 6.36 -1.92 12.15
N HIS A 271 5.35 -1.22 12.69
CA HIS A 271 4.74 -0.07 12.02
C HIS A 271 5.80 1.05 11.83
N PRO A 272 5.84 1.76 10.69
CA PRO A 272 6.88 2.77 10.42
C PRO A 272 7.05 3.82 11.52
N LEU A 273 5.92 4.29 12.09
CA LEU A 273 5.95 5.25 13.21
C LEU A 273 6.66 4.68 14.45
N CYS A 274 6.49 3.40 14.77
CA CYS A 274 7.15 2.74 15.90
C CYS A 274 8.67 2.62 15.66
N VAL A 275 9.06 2.23 14.45
CA VAL A 275 10.48 2.10 14.08
C VAL A 275 11.16 3.47 14.15
N ALA A 276 10.56 4.50 13.56
CA ALA A 276 11.08 5.85 13.58
C ALA A 276 11.16 6.41 15.01
N ASP A 277 10.15 6.16 15.86
CA ASP A 277 10.16 6.63 17.24
C ASP A 277 11.31 6.00 18.05
N LEU A 278 11.52 4.68 17.93
CA LEU A 278 12.62 3.99 18.58
C LEU A 278 14.00 4.51 18.12
N GLU A 279 14.17 4.73 16.82
CA GLU A 279 15.42 5.26 16.26
C GLU A 279 15.69 6.70 16.70
N ASN A 280 14.66 7.55 16.70
CA ASN A 280 14.77 8.94 17.16
C ASN A 280 15.14 9.02 18.63
N ASN A 281 14.48 8.24 19.50
CA ASN A 281 14.80 8.19 20.92
C ASN A 281 16.24 7.72 21.17
N LYS A 282 16.68 6.65 20.49
CA LYS A 282 18.07 6.16 20.58
C LYS A 282 19.08 7.22 20.14
N THR A 283 18.79 7.95 19.06
CA THR A 283 19.65 9.03 18.56
C THR A 283 19.72 10.19 19.57
N PHE A 284 18.60 10.54 20.17
CA PHE A 284 18.55 11.57 21.23
C PHE A 284 19.38 11.17 22.45
N ASP A 285 19.26 9.93 22.93
CA ASP A 285 20.05 9.43 24.07
C ASP A 285 21.56 9.48 23.79
N GLN A 286 21.98 9.17 22.56
CA GLN A 286 23.38 9.29 22.14
C GLN A 286 23.87 10.74 22.15
N ILE A 287 23.03 11.69 21.73
CA ILE A 287 23.34 13.13 21.78
C ILE A 287 23.47 13.57 23.24
N VAL A 288 22.53 13.20 24.11
CA VAL A 288 22.58 13.53 25.54
C VAL A 288 23.88 13.01 26.16
N ALA A 289 24.20 11.72 25.95
CA ALA A 289 25.42 11.11 26.47
C ALA A 289 26.69 11.83 25.99
N LYS A 290 26.72 12.31 24.74
CA LYS A 290 27.85 13.06 24.18
C LYS A 290 28.09 14.41 24.88
N TYR A 291 27.04 15.06 25.38
CA TYR A 291 27.13 16.38 26.02
C TYR A 291 27.05 16.35 27.56
N THR A 292 26.86 15.17 28.16
CA THR A 292 26.94 14.97 29.62
C THR A 292 28.25 14.30 30.08
N ALA A 293 29.08 13.83 29.14
CA ALA A 293 30.45 13.38 29.37
C ALA A 293 31.45 14.53 29.26
#